data_AF-A0A059F116-F1
#
_entry.id   AF-A0A059F116-F1
#
_cell.length_a   1.000
_cell.length_b   1.000
_cell.length_c   1.000
_cell.angle_alpha   90.00
_cell.angle_beta   90.00
_cell.angle_gamma   90.00
#
_symmetry.space_group_name_H-M   'P 1'
#
loop_
_entity.id
_entity.type
_entity.pdbx_description
1 polymer ?
#
loop_
_entity_poly.entity_id
_entity_poly.type
_entity_poly.pdbx_seq_one_letter_code
_entity_poly.pdbx_strand_id
1 'polypeptide(L)'
;YLIGIEKFEALSINFLINCINRCNKKLKRHSNFIKNGNWAFVEFYAVMFKKYPDNKTNIYEENYLSNVKQDFEDFLEWIDTNYNIQGVEYVYNCTKLHVKYSINLLNNNIHESKNLLNFYKNILGKDRYKILFELVPGLNLILKFKDTSFPRIQIIKIIRYLQLIILRFEVFEFSDLENKQIGKNNIKNKSKNKDFNEMIAVISIFSKKMLKLCECNERLLQILEQFSCILFLKAKHEEVFIKYNLNNEIKNMNEFKEKAFEFQTIFLNISDTNFMEEVERSEFFNIFKNTKSKKTKKSD
;
A
#
# COMPACT_ATOMS: atom_id res chain seq x y z
N TYR A 1 -14.37 1.81 15.99
CA TYR A 1 -13.70 2.67 15.01
C TYR A 1 -14.01 2.31 13.56
N LEU A 2 -13.53 1.19 13.00
CA LEU A 2 -13.72 0.84 11.58
C LEU A 2 -15.18 0.79 11.08
N ILE A 3 -16.14 0.38 11.91
CA ILE A 3 -17.58 0.45 11.56
C ILE A 3 -18.04 1.90 11.38
N GLY A 4 -17.47 2.83 12.15
CA GLY A 4 -17.69 4.26 11.99
C GLY A 4 -17.15 4.77 10.66
N ILE A 5 -15.95 4.33 10.28
CA ILE A 5 -15.36 4.63 8.96
C ILE A 5 -16.19 4.01 7.83
N GLU A 6 -16.64 2.75 7.97
CA GLU A 6 -17.50 2.08 6.97
C GLU A 6 -18.77 2.90 6.67
N LYS A 7 -19.42 3.39 7.72
CA LYS A 7 -20.64 4.22 7.60
C LYS A 7 -20.34 5.63 7.10
N PHE A 8 -19.31 6.28 7.64
CA PHE A 8 -18.95 7.66 7.28
C PHE A 8 -18.44 7.77 5.83
N GLU A 9 -17.68 6.78 5.37
CA GLU A 9 -17.09 6.74 4.03
C GLU A 9 -17.89 5.86 3.06
N ALA A 10 -19.02 5.27 3.48
CA ALA A 10 -19.83 4.32 2.71
C ALA A 10 -19.02 3.18 2.05
N LEU A 11 -17.94 2.73 2.71
CA LEU A 11 -17.07 1.66 2.22
C LEU A 11 -17.77 0.31 2.32
N SER A 12 -17.60 -0.58 1.34
CA SER A 12 -18.01 -1.98 1.50
C SER A 12 -16.86 -2.84 2.06
N ILE A 13 -16.47 -2.65 3.32
CA ILE A 13 -15.25 -3.29 3.87
C ILE A 13 -15.42 -4.80 4.09
N ASN A 14 -16.65 -5.28 4.25
CA ASN A 14 -16.96 -6.71 4.46
C ASN A 14 -16.37 -7.61 3.37
N PHE A 15 -16.35 -7.16 2.11
CA PHE A 15 -15.78 -7.94 1.02
C PHE A 15 -14.26 -8.09 1.14
N LEU A 16 -13.58 -7.01 1.50
CA LEU A 16 -12.13 -7.03 1.73
C LEU A 16 -11.78 -7.86 2.96
N ILE A 17 -12.53 -7.73 4.06
CA ILE A 17 -12.29 -8.52 5.27
C ILE A 17 -12.36 -10.02 4.96
N ASN A 18 -13.37 -10.46 4.21
CA ASN A 18 -13.49 -11.86 3.80
C ASN A 18 -12.34 -12.34 2.89
N CYS A 19 -11.69 -11.42 2.15
CA CYS A 19 -10.51 -11.72 1.36
C CYS A 19 -9.26 -11.87 2.23
N ILE A 20 -9.09 -11.01 3.23
CA ILE A 20 -7.87 -10.96 4.06
C ILE A 20 -7.88 -12.06 5.12
N ASN A 21 -9.02 -12.28 5.77
CA ASN A 21 -9.15 -13.30 6.79
C ASN A 21 -8.86 -14.68 6.20
N ARG A 22 -8.16 -15.51 6.96
CA ARG A 22 -7.87 -16.91 6.67
C ARG A 22 -8.97 -17.82 7.22
N CYS A 23 -9.45 -17.53 8.43
CA CYS A 23 -10.41 -18.36 9.15
C CYS A 23 -11.84 -17.80 9.04
N ASN A 24 -12.04 -16.52 9.37
CA ASN A 24 -13.37 -15.94 9.53
C ASN A 24 -13.85 -15.20 8.25
N LYS A 25 -14.17 -15.95 7.19
CA LYS A 25 -14.43 -15.45 5.81
C LYS A 25 -15.91 -15.23 5.43
N LYS A 26 -16.84 -15.19 6.39
CA LYS A 26 -18.30 -15.25 6.12
C LYS A 26 -19.09 -14.01 6.54
N LEU A 27 -18.45 -12.83 6.57
CA LEU A 27 -19.17 -11.58 6.83
C LEU A 27 -20.22 -11.32 5.77
N LYS A 28 -21.47 -11.13 6.21
CA LYS A 28 -22.61 -10.74 5.37
C LYS A 28 -22.94 -9.27 5.59
N ARG A 29 -23.49 -8.62 4.56
CA ARG A 29 -23.83 -7.18 4.49
C ARG A 29 -24.83 -6.67 5.56
N HIS A 30 -25.49 -7.56 6.30
CA HIS A 30 -26.55 -7.21 7.26
C HIS A 30 -26.55 -8.04 8.55
N SER A 31 -25.43 -8.70 8.92
CA SER A 31 -25.39 -9.34 10.24
C SER A 31 -25.37 -8.24 11.31
N ASN A 32 -26.40 -8.18 12.17
CA ASN A 32 -26.48 -7.27 13.31
C ASN A 32 -25.13 -7.24 14.06
N PHE A 33 -24.36 -6.18 13.80
CA PHE A 33 -22.94 -6.03 14.09
C PHE A 33 -22.59 -6.07 15.58
N ILE A 34 -23.59 -5.90 16.46
CA ILE A 34 -23.39 -5.51 17.85
C ILE A 34 -23.58 -6.69 18.82
N LYS A 35 -24.24 -7.78 18.42
CA LYS A 35 -24.65 -8.80 19.40
C LYS A 35 -23.60 -9.88 19.70
N ASN A 36 -22.67 -10.19 18.80
CA ASN A 36 -21.67 -11.23 19.02
C ASN A 36 -20.31 -10.74 18.53
N GLY A 37 -19.31 -10.67 19.41
CA GLY A 37 -17.93 -10.30 19.09
C GLY A 37 -17.49 -10.90 17.77
N ASN A 38 -17.37 -10.05 16.75
CA ASN A 38 -17.25 -10.50 15.38
C ASN A 38 -15.79 -10.87 15.11
N TRP A 39 -15.46 -12.14 15.31
CA TRP A 39 -14.12 -12.70 15.11
C TRP A 39 -13.51 -12.36 13.75
N ALA A 40 -14.33 -12.09 12.73
CA ALA A 40 -13.83 -11.61 11.45
C ALA A 40 -13.19 -10.21 11.53
N PHE A 41 -13.74 -9.30 12.32
CA PHE A 41 -13.10 -8.00 12.55
C PHE A 41 -11.87 -8.15 13.45
N VAL A 42 -11.93 -9.01 14.46
CA VAL A 42 -10.77 -9.27 15.34
C VAL A 42 -9.58 -9.81 14.53
N GLU A 43 -9.82 -10.81 13.69
CA GLU A 43 -8.81 -11.36 12.79
C GLU A 43 -8.27 -10.30 11.82
N PHE A 44 -9.16 -9.52 11.21
CA PHE A 44 -8.78 -8.45 10.30
C PHE A 44 -7.91 -7.39 10.97
N TYR A 45 -8.32 -6.91 12.16
CA TYR A 45 -7.52 -5.97 12.93
C TYR A 45 -6.17 -6.57 13.30
N ALA A 46 -6.13 -7.83 13.74
CA ALA A 46 -4.87 -8.51 14.05
C ALA A 46 -3.91 -8.53 12.84
N VAL A 47 -4.44 -8.73 11.63
CA VAL A 47 -3.64 -8.63 10.39
C VAL A 47 -3.14 -7.19 10.14
N MET A 48 -4.01 -6.19 10.28
CA MET A 48 -3.69 -4.78 10.02
C MET A 48 -2.70 -4.18 11.04
N PHE A 49 -2.72 -4.69 12.28
CA PHE A 49 -1.82 -4.30 13.36
C PHE A 49 -0.50 -5.06 13.36
N LYS A 50 -0.41 -6.19 12.65
CA LYS A 50 0.77 -7.03 12.69
C LYS A 50 1.97 -6.25 12.15
N LYS A 51 3.04 -6.25 12.93
CA LYS A 51 4.31 -5.64 12.56
C LYS A 51 5.24 -6.66 11.93
N TYR A 52 6.06 -6.22 10.98
CA TYR A 52 7.19 -7.01 10.53
C TYR A 52 8.24 -7.11 11.65
N PRO A 53 8.84 -8.28 11.92
CA PRO A 53 9.85 -8.42 12.95
C PRO A 53 11.02 -7.46 12.75
N ASP A 54 11.58 -6.93 13.85
CA ASP A 54 12.82 -6.15 13.79
C ASP A 54 14.01 -7.12 13.70
N ASN A 55 14.61 -7.20 12.52
CA ASN A 55 15.85 -7.94 12.32
C ASN A 55 17.03 -6.98 12.56
N LYS A 56 17.78 -7.22 13.63
CA LYS A 56 19.00 -6.45 13.90
C LYS A 56 20.09 -6.91 12.94
N THR A 57 20.34 -6.13 11.90
CA THR A 57 21.51 -6.34 11.03
C THR A 57 22.67 -5.51 11.54
N ASN A 58 23.83 -6.12 11.79
CA ASN A 58 25.02 -5.35 12.14
C ASN A 58 25.66 -4.79 10.87
N ILE A 59 25.63 -3.45 10.71
CA ILE A 59 26.18 -2.75 9.53
C ILE A 59 27.70 -2.92 9.33
N TYR A 60 28.40 -3.42 10.35
CA TYR A 60 29.83 -3.69 10.30
C TYR A 60 30.16 -5.10 9.79
N GLU A 61 29.15 -5.94 9.51
CA GLU A 61 29.37 -7.25 8.89
C GLU A 61 29.71 -7.11 7.40
N GLU A 62 30.68 -7.89 6.93
CA GLU A 62 31.15 -7.91 5.54
C GLU A 62 30.03 -8.16 4.51
N ASN A 63 28.92 -8.76 4.94
CA ASN A 63 27.76 -9.10 4.11
C ASN A 63 26.48 -8.30 4.42
N TYR A 64 26.59 -7.17 5.13
CA TYR A 64 25.41 -6.48 5.65
C TYR A 64 24.40 -6.07 4.57
N LEU A 65 24.84 -5.56 3.40
CA LEU A 65 23.94 -5.20 2.30
C LEU A 65 23.19 -6.41 1.74
N SER A 66 23.84 -7.57 1.67
CA SER A 66 23.21 -8.82 1.23
C SER A 66 22.14 -9.27 2.21
N ASN A 67 22.40 -9.11 3.51
CA ASN A 67 21.45 -9.42 4.57
C ASN A 67 20.25 -8.45 4.52
N VAL A 68 20.49 -7.15 4.37
CA VAL A 68 19.44 -6.12 4.23
C VAL A 68 18.58 -6.34 2.99
N LYS A 69 19.21 -6.75 1.87
CA LYS A 69 18.48 -7.13 0.66
C LYS A 69 17.59 -8.33 0.88
N GLN A 70 18.10 -9.38 1.53
CA GLN A 70 17.30 -10.54 1.88
C GLN A 70 16.14 -10.16 2.80
N ASP A 71 16.37 -9.30 3.79
CA ASP A 71 15.33 -8.84 4.72
C ASP A 71 14.22 -8.06 4.00
N PHE A 72 14.56 -7.27 2.99
CA PHE A 72 13.56 -6.63 2.15
C PHE A 72 12.76 -7.64 1.31
N GLU A 73 13.41 -8.67 0.74
CA GLU A 73 12.72 -9.77 0.04
C GLU A 73 11.75 -10.51 0.98
N ASP A 74 12.19 -10.79 2.20
CA ASP A 74 11.38 -11.44 3.24
C ASP A 74 10.22 -10.55 3.70
N PHE A 75 10.43 -9.23 3.74
CA PHE A 75 9.36 -8.25 4.01
C PHE A 75 8.29 -8.25 2.92
N LEU A 76 8.67 -8.34 1.64
CA LEU A 76 7.73 -8.46 0.53
C LEU A 76 6.89 -9.75 0.63
N GLU A 77 7.54 -10.89 0.93
CA GLU A 77 6.85 -12.17 1.13
C GLU A 77 5.94 -12.15 2.36
N TRP A 78 6.39 -11.51 3.45
CA TRP A 78 5.59 -11.32 4.65
C TRP A 78 4.35 -10.48 4.37
N ILE A 79 4.43 -9.42 3.55
CA ILE A 79 3.24 -8.65 3.14
C ILE A 79 2.28 -9.55 2.37
N ASP A 80 2.77 -10.28 1.36
CA ASP A 80 1.94 -11.15 0.53
C ASP A 80 1.19 -12.19 1.38
N THR A 81 1.90 -12.76 2.36
CA THR A 81 1.39 -13.77 3.27
C THR A 81 0.44 -13.17 4.31
N ASN A 82 0.85 -12.12 5.03
CA ASN A 82 0.10 -11.54 6.13
C ASN A 82 -1.23 -10.95 5.68
N TYR A 83 -1.22 -10.19 4.60
CA TYR A 83 -2.42 -9.52 4.07
C TYR A 83 -3.23 -10.41 3.11
N ASN A 84 -2.80 -11.67 2.91
CA ASN A 84 -3.42 -12.61 1.99
C ASN A 84 -3.68 -11.98 0.61
N ILE A 85 -2.61 -11.48 -0.02
CA ILE A 85 -2.70 -10.73 -1.28
C ILE A 85 -3.33 -11.57 -2.40
N GLN A 86 -3.06 -12.87 -2.43
CA GLN A 86 -3.75 -13.79 -3.34
C GLN A 86 -5.27 -13.74 -3.15
N GLY A 87 -5.76 -13.71 -1.90
CA GLY A 87 -7.19 -13.57 -1.59
C GLY A 87 -7.77 -12.20 -1.97
N VAL A 88 -6.99 -11.13 -1.79
CA VAL A 88 -7.34 -9.76 -2.20
C VAL A 88 -7.51 -9.69 -3.72
N GLU A 89 -6.63 -10.33 -4.48
CA GLU A 89 -6.65 -10.34 -5.94
C GLU A 89 -7.57 -11.40 -6.55
N TYR A 90 -7.99 -12.39 -5.76
CA TYR A 90 -8.91 -13.42 -6.23
C TYR A 90 -10.33 -12.88 -6.39
N VAL A 91 -10.83 -12.85 -7.63
CA VAL A 91 -12.17 -12.36 -7.95
C VAL A 91 -12.98 -13.48 -8.58
N TYR A 92 -13.85 -14.10 -7.80
CA TYR A 92 -14.88 -14.99 -8.29
C TYR A 92 -16.17 -14.21 -8.58
N ASN A 93 -16.75 -14.43 -9.77
CA ASN A 93 -18.01 -13.81 -10.21
C ASN A 93 -17.97 -12.26 -10.11
N CYS A 94 -17.09 -11.65 -10.92
CA CYS A 94 -16.84 -10.21 -10.92
C CYS A 94 -18.11 -9.37 -11.15
N THR A 95 -19.02 -9.79 -12.03
CA THR A 95 -20.28 -9.09 -12.28
C THR A 95 -21.11 -8.97 -11.01
N LYS A 96 -21.29 -10.06 -10.25
CA LYS A 96 -22.04 -10.03 -8.99
C LYS A 96 -21.38 -9.16 -7.94
N LEU A 97 -20.05 -9.16 -7.85
CA LEU A 97 -19.31 -8.30 -6.93
C LEU A 97 -19.43 -6.83 -7.30
N HIS A 98 -19.30 -6.49 -8.59
CA HIS A 98 -19.49 -5.13 -9.09
C HIS A 98 -20.88 -4.60 -8.75
N VAL A 99 -21.93 -5.39 -9.04
CA VAL A 99 -23.31 -5.04 -8.68
C VAL A 99 -23.46 -4.83 -7.17
N LYS A 100 -22.88 -5.71 -6.34
CA LYS A 100 -22.92 -5.54 -4.88
C LYS A 100 -22.27 -4.24 -4.41
N TYR A 101 -21.13 -3.86 -4.97
CA TYR A 101 -20.48 -2.59 -4.67
C TYR A 101 -21.36 -1.41 -5.10
N SER A 102 -21.91 -1.43 -6.32
CA SER A 102 -22.81 -0.38 -6.80
C SER A 102 -24.06 -0.23 -5.93
N ILE A 103 -24.70 -1.35 -5.54
CA ILE A 103 -25.84 -1.32 -4.61
C ILE A 103 -25.43 -0.78 -3.24
N ASN A 104 -24.17 -0.93 -2.80
CA ASN A 104 -23.72 -0.31 -1.55
C ASN A 104 -23.74 1.21 -1.61
N LEU A 105 -23.30 1.77 -2.72
CA LEU A 105 -23.31 3.22 -2.91
C LEU A 105 -24.74 3.75 -2.96
N LEU A 106 -25.63 3.09 -3.70
CA LEU A 106 -27.04 3.46 -3.76
C LEU A 106 -27.72 3.43 -2.39
N ASN A 107 -27.46 2.41 -1.58
CA ASN A 107 -28.04 2.32 -0.22
C ASN A 107 -27.52 3.41 0.74
N ASN A 108 -26.41 4.07 0.41
CA ASN A 108 -25.88 5.20 1.16
C ASN A 108 -26.24 6.54 0.51
N ASN A 109 -27.29 6.57 -0.34
CA ASN A 109 -27.77 7.75 -1.08
C ASN A 109 -26.72 8.39 -2.00
N ILE A 110 -25.72 7.61 -2.43
CA ILE A 110 -24.71 8.07 -3.38
C ILE A 110 -25.19 7.72 -4.79
N HIS A 111 -25.89 8.67 -5.40
CA HIS A 111 -26.48 8.53 -6.73
C HIS A 111 -25.56 9.07 -7.85
N GLU A 112 -24.59 9.92 -7.50
CA GLU A 112 -23.72 10.64 -8.46
C GLU A 112 -22.49 9.85 -8.90
N SER A 113 -22.14 8.74 -8.22
CA SER A 113 -21.00 7.92 -8.62
C SER A 113 -21.36 7.12 -9.87
N LYS A 114 -21.27 7.76 -11.05
CA LYS A 114 -21.37 7.07 -12.35
C LYS A 114 -20.30 5.98 -12.53
N ASN A 115 -19.34 5.90 -11.60
CA ASN A 115 -18.09 5.18 -11.73
C ASN A 115 -17.60 4.75 -10.35
N LEU A 116 -17.45 3.43 -10.17
CA LEU A 116 -17.16 2.82 -8.88
C LEU A 116 -15.74 3.13 -8.42
N LEU A 117 -14.77 3.09 -9.34
CA LEU A 117 -13.38 3.41 -9.02
C LEU A 117 -13.20 4.87 -8.61
N ASN A 118 -13.86 5.80 -9.28
CA ASN A 118 -13.80 7.22 -8.95
C ASN A 118 -14.33 7.50 -7.54
N PHE A 119 -15.35 6.78 -7.08
CA PHE A 119 -15.83 6.91 -5.70
C PHE A 119 -14.72 6.62 -4.68
N TYR A 120 -14.01 5.49 -4.82
CA TYR A 120 -12.92 5.14 -3.92
C TYR A 120 -11.71 6.08 -4.05
N LYS A 121 -11.43 6.58 -5.27
CA LYS A 121 -10.42 7.64 -5.47
C LYS A 121 -10.78 8.93 -4.75
N ASN A 122 -12.06 9.33 -4.77
CA ASN A 122 -12.53 10.53 -4.08
C ASN A 122 -12.42 10.40 -2.56
N ILE A 123 -12.67 9.21 -2.00
CA ILE A 123 -12.42 8.95 -0.58
C ILE A 123 -10.94 9.13 -0.28
N LEU A 124 -10.06 8.49 -1.06
CA LEU A 124 -8.62 8.62 -0.87
C LEU A 124 -8.17 10.08 -1.06
N GLY A 125 -8.80 10.87 -1.93
CA GLY A 125 -8.48 12.28 -2.16
C GLY A 125 -8.88 13.26 -1.05
N LYS A 126 -9.55 12.80 0.01
CA LYS A 126 -9.92 13.66 1.16
C LYS A 126 -8.69 14.13 1.93
N ASP A 127 -8.78 15.32 2.54
CA ASP A 127 -7.69 15.97 3.29
C ASP A 127 -6.99 15.06 4.30
N ARG A 128 -7.75 14.20 4.98
CA ARG A 128 -7.22 13.26 5.99
C ARG A 128 -6.15 12.30 5.45
N TYR A 129 -6.19 11.99 4.15
CA TYR A 129 -5.25 11.07 3.51
C TYR A 129 -4.20 11.80 2.67
N LYS A 130 -4.22 13.14 2.64
CA LYS A 130 -3.29 13.96 1.84
C LYS A 130 -1.82 13.60 2.10
N ILE A 131 -1.49 13.31 3.36
CA ILE A 131 -0.16 12.86 3.78
C ILE A 131 0.31 11.61 3.02
N LEU A 132 -0.59 10.71 2.62
CA LEU A 132 -0.22 9.51 1.86
C LEU A 132 0.27 9.88 0.46
N PHE A 133 -0.32 10.88 -0.19
CA PHE A 133 0.16 11.38 -1.49
C PHE A 133 1.49 12.12 -1.37
N GLU A 134 1.76 12.69 -0.20
CA GLU A 134 3.05 13.32 0.13
C GLU A 134 4.16 12.31 0.41
N LEU A 135 3.84 11.07 0.77
CA LEU A 135 4.85 10.06 1.14
C LEU A 135 4.92 8.87 0.19
N VAL A 136 3.88 8.64 -0.62
CA VAL A 136 3.78 7.48 -1.52
C VAL A 136 3.44 7.98 -2.94
N PRO A 137 4.47 8.28 -3.77
CA PRO A 137 4.27 8.86 -5.09
C PRO A 137 3.39 8.02 -6.02
N GLY A 138 3.42 6.68 -5.88
CA GLY A 138 2.56 5.76 -6.63
C GLY A 138 1.05 6.06 -6.47
N LEU A 139 0.62 6.64 -5.35
CA LEU A 139 -0.78 7.02 -5.16
C LEU A 139 -1.20 8.21 -6.05
N ASN A 140 -0.28 9.10 -6.41
CA ASN A 140 -0.59 10.18 -7.35
C ASN A 140 -0.88 9.63 -8.74
N LEU A 141 -0.26 8.50 -9.10
CA LEU A 141 -0.47 7.86 -10.40
C LEU A 141 -1.85 7.22 -10.49
N ILE A 142 -2.33 6.59 -9.42
CA ILE A 142 -3.64 5.92 -9.47
C ILE A 142 -4.77 6.92 -9.75
N LEU A 143 -4.66 8.16 -9.25
CA LEU A 143 -5.65 9.20 -9.49
C LEU A 143 -5.76 9.59 -10.96
N LYS A 144 -4.70 9.41 -11.77
CA LYS A 144 -4.67 9.78 -13.18
C LYS A 144 -5.46 8.82 -14.09
N PHE A 145 -5.68 7.57 -13.67
CA PHE A 145 -6.43 6.60 -14.46
C PHE A 145 -7.94 6.89 -14.49
N LYS A 146 -8.63 6.50 -15.56
CA LYS A 146 -10.10 6.53 -15.64
C LYS A 146 -10.64 5.10 -15.58
N ASP A 147 -11.80 4.90 -14.95
CA ASP A 147 -12.43 3.56 -14.81
C ASP A 147 -12.77 2.90 -16.14
N THR A 148 -13.10 3.71 -17.16
CA THR A 148 -13.38 3.23 -18.52
C THR A 148 -12.19 2.53 -19.17
N SER A 149 -10.99 2.69 -18.61
CA SER A 149 -9.77 2.06 -19.11
C SER A 149 -9.62 0.60 -18.68
N PHE A 150 -10.44 0.10 -17.73
CA PHE A 150 -10.20 -1.20 -17.10
C PHE A 150 -11.38 -2.18 -17.20
N PRO A 151 -11.13 -3.48 -17.43
CA PRO A 151 -12.12 -4.53 -17.22
C PRO A 151 -12.64 -4.55 -15.77
N ARG A 152 -13.92 -4.93 -15.58
CA ARG A 152 -14.58 -5.01 -14.26
C ARG A 152 -13.80 -5.80 -13.21
N ILE A 153 -13.12 -6.87 -13.64
CA ILE A 153 -12.30 -7.69 -12.74
C ILE A 153 -11.10 -6.90 -12.20
N GLN A 154 -10.42 -6.10 -13.04
CA GLN A 154 -9.32 -5.24 -12.61
C GLN A 154 -9.84 -4.13 -11.70
N ILE A 155 -10.97 -3.50 -12.04
CA ILE A 155 -11.63 -2.47 -11.20
C ILE A 155 -11.85 -2.99 -9.77
N ILE A 156 -12.40 -4.19 -9.61
CA ILE A 156 -12.63 -4.79 -8.27
C ILE A 156 -11.32 -4.98 -7.50
N LYS A 157 -10.26 -5.45 -8.17
CA LYS A 157 -8.95 -5.62 -7.52
C LYS A 157 -8.37 -4.27 -7.09
N ILE A 158 -8.43 -3.26 -7.96
CA ILE A 158 -7.97 -1.90 -7.65
C ILE A 158 -8.75 -1.32 -6.46
N ILE A 159 -10.07 -1.47 -6.43
CA ILE A 159 -10.91 -1.03 -5.30
C ILE A 159 -10.48 -1.70 -3.99
N ARG A 160 -10.22 -3.01 -4.02
CA ARG A 160 -9.77 -3.73 -2.82
C ARG A 160 -8.42 -3.22 -2.33
N TYR A 161 -7.49 -2.88 -3.22
CA TYR A 161 -6.23 -2.23 -2.85
C TYR A 161 -6.44 -0.84 -2.26
N LEU A 162 -7.32 -0.01 -2.86
CA LEU A 162 -7.67 1.30 -2.29
C LEU A 162 -8.26 1.18 -0.89
N GLN A 163 -9.19 0.23 -0.70
CA GLN A 163 -9.74 -0.06 0.62
C GLN A 163 -8.67 -0.55 1.60
N LEU A 164 -7.73 -1.39 1.16
CA LEU A 164 -6.63 -1.88 1.99
C LEU A 164 -5.71 -0.75 2.44
N ILE A 165 -5.37 0.17 1.54
CA ILE A 165 -4.57 1.38 1.84
C ILE A 165 -5.29 2.25 2.87
N ILE A 166 -6.58 2.57 2.64
CA ILE A 166 -7.39 3.37 3.56
C ILE A 166 -7.42 2.70 4.93
N LEU A 167 -7.78 1.41 5.00
CA LEU A 167 -7.94 0.71 6.27
C LEU A 167 -6.61 0.56 7.01
N ARG A 168 -5.49 0.35 6.32
CA ARG A 168 -4.18 0.27 6.96
C ARG A 168 -3.77 1.60 7.61
N PHE A 169 -4.07 2.72 6.95
CA PHE A 169 -3.86 4.07 7.50
C PHE A 169 -4.79 4.34 8.68
N GLU A 170 -6.08 4.03 8.54
CA GLU A 170 -7.09 4.23 9.58
C GLU A 170 -6.81 3.44 10.85
N VAL A 171 -6.34 2.20 10.72
CA VAL A 171 -5.92 1.38 11.87
C VAL A 171 -4.71 1.98 12.58
N PHE A 172 -3.75 2.53 11.82
CA PHE A 172 -2.60 3.24 12.41
C PHE A 172 -3.05 4.50 13.17
N GLU A 173 -3.86 5.37 12.55
CA GLU A 173 -4.32 6.61 13.20
C GLU A 173 -5.11 6.31 14.48
N PHE A 174 -5.95 5.28 14.46
CA PHE A 174 -6.66 4.83 15.67
C PHE A 174 -5.70 4.43 16.79
N SER A 175 -4.66 3.64 16.46
CA SER A 175 -3.63 3.23 17.42
C SER A 175 -2.81 4.41 17.95
N ASP A 176 -2.45 5.35 17.09
CA ASP A 176 -1.64 6.52 17.45
C ASP A 176 -2.40 7.45 18.41
N LEU A 177 -3.71 7.63 18.14
CA LEU A 177 -4.62 8.39 19.00
C LEU A 177 -4.80 7.74 20.38
N GLU A 178 -5.00 6.42 20.45
CA GLU A 178 -5.16 5.71 21.73
C GLU A 178 -3.89 5.79 22.59
N ASN A 179 -2.71 5.79 21.97
CA ASN A 179 -1.44 5.83 22.67
C ASN A 179 -0.98 7.24 23.08
N LYS A 180 -1.71 8.31 22.70
CA LYS A 180 -1.40 9.73 23.03
C LYS A 180 0.05 10.17 22.71
N GLN A 181 0.77 9.46 21.84
CA GLN A 181 2.23 9.59 21.73
C GLN A 181 2.68 10.83 20.96
N ILE A 182 1.82 11.51 20.20
CA ILE A 182 2.25 12.64 19.33
C ILE A 182 1.27 13.81 19.40
N GLY A 183 1.73 14.92 19.99
CA GLY A 183 1.07 16.21 19.90
C GLY A 183 1.26 16.84 18.50
N LYS A 184 0.14 17.31 17.92
CA LYS A 184 -0.03 17.96 16.61
C LYS A 184 0.42 17.14 15.38
N ASN A 185 -0.51 17.01 14.43
CA ASN A 185 -0.39 16.43 13.08
C ASN A 185 0.70 17.10 12.21
N ASN A 186 1.98 16.94 12.57
CA ASN A 186 3.09 17.36 11.73
C ASN A 186 3.82 16.12 11.21
N ILE A 187 3.97 16.03 9.89
CA ILE A 187 4.67 14.95 9.17
C ILE A 187 6.06 14.70 9.76
N LYS A 188 6.78 15.76 10.15
CA LYS A 188 8.11 15.64 10.78
C LYS A 188 8.10 14.83 12.07
N ASN A 189 7.03 14.94 12.87
CA ASN A 189 6.90 14.19 14.11
C ASN A 189 6.49 12.75 13.81
N LYS A 190 5.50 12.54 12.93
CA LYS A 190 5.09 11.20 12.50
C LYS A 190 6.25 10.42 11.86
N SER A 191 7.11 11.07 11.09
CA SER A 191 8.26 10.42 10.44
C SER A 191 9.35 9.90 11.38
N LYS A 192 9.31 10.26 12.67
CA LYS A 192 10.19 9.69 13.71
C LYS A 192 9.61 8.40 14.31
N ASN A 193 8.33 8.13 14.10
CA ASN A 193 7.67 6.92 14.57
C ASN A 193 7.97 5.78 13.58
N LYS A 194 8.64 4.72 14.06
CA LYS A 194 8.96 3.53 13.25
C LYS A 194 7.71 2.83 12.73
N ASP A 195 6.63 2.79 13.51
CA ASP A 195 5.37 2.17 13.11
C ASP A 195 4.69 2.96 11.99
N PHE A 196 4.81 4.29 12.02
CA PHE A 196 4.35 5.15 10.93
C PHE A 196 5.15 4.88 9.65
N ASN A 197 6.49 4.83 9.75
CA ASN A 197 7.35 4.55 8.61
C ASN A 197 7.09 3.15 8.01
N GLU A 198 6.87 2.13 8.85
CA GLU A 198 6.50 0.78 8.40
C GLU A 198 5.14 0.78 7.70
N MET A 199 4.15 1.48 8.26
CA MET A 199 2.83 1.65 7.63
C MET A 199 2.94 2.27 6.22
N ILE A 200 3.76 3.32 6.08
CA ILE A 200 4.02 3.96 4.79
C ILE A 200 4.72 3.01 3.81
N ALA A 201 5.71 2.22 4.26
CA ALA A 201 6.38 1.21 3.43
C ALA A 201 5.41 0.11 2.96
N VAL A 202 4.50 -0.35 3.82
CA VAL A 202 3.45 -1.30 3.44
C VAL A 202 2.51 -0.69 2.40
N ILE A 203 2.05 0.55 2.60
CA ILE A 203 1.19 1.26 1.64
C ILE A 203 1.90 1.47 0.30
N SER A 204 3.20 1.75 0.28
CA SER A 204 3.95 1.91 -0.99
C SER A 204 3.96 0.61 -1.79
N ILE A 205 4.11 -0.54 -1.11
CA ILE A 205 4.07 -1.86 -1.74
C ILE A 205 2.66 -2.18 -2.27
N PHE A 206 1.60 -1.86 -1.52
CA PHE A 206 0.23 -1.96 -2.03
C PHE A 206 0.01 -1.08 -3.25
N SER A 207 0.54 0.16 -3.25
CA SER A 207 0.41 1.06 -4.38
C SER A 207 1.09 0.52 -5.63
N LYS A 208 2.28 -0.07 -5.50
CA LYS A 208 3.00 -0.72 -6.61
C LYS A 208 2.20 -1.90 -7.16
N LYS A 209 1.70 -2.80 -6.29
CA LYS A 209 0.90 -3.96 -6.72
C LYS A 209 -0.38 -3.51 -7.43
N MET A 210 -1.04 -2.47 -6.91
CA MET A 210 -2.20 -1.87 -7.57
C MET A 210 -1.86 -1.28 -8.95
N LEU A 211 -0.72 -0.59 -9.09
CA LEU A 211 -0.28 -0.02 -10.37
C LEU A 211 0.13 -1.09 -11.39
N LYS A 212 0.63 -2.25 -10.93
CA LYS A 212 0.84 -3.42 -11.79
C LYS A 212 -0.49 -3.90 -12.41
N LEU A 213 -1.59 -3.84 -11.65
CA LEU A 213 -2.93 -4.16 -12.18
C LEU A 213 -3.44 -3.12 -13.18
N CYS A 214 -2.89 -1.89 -13.14
CA CYS A 214 -3.21 -0.81 -14.06
C CYS A 214 -2.35 -0.84 -15.32
N GLU A 215 -1.58 -1.92 -15.54
CA GLU A 215 -0.68 -2.08 -16.69
C GLU A 215 0.32 -0.91 -16.78
N CYS A 216 0.88 -0.47 -15.64
CA CYS A 216 2.04 0.41 -15.66
C CYS A 216 3.27 -0.30 -16.26
N ASN A 217 4.14 0.44 -16.93
CA ASN A 217 5.35 -0.15 -17.53
C ASN A 217 6.30 -0.74 -16.47
N GLU A 218 7.08 -1.75 -16.87
CA GLU A 218 7.95 -2.48 -15.94
C GLU A 218 9.02 -1.58 -15.30
N ARG A 219 9.53 -0.60 -16.07
CA ARG A 219 10.54 0.36 -15.60
C ARG A 219 10.02 1.19 -14.42
N LEU A 220 8.79 1.69 -14.51
CA LEU A 220 8.11 2.39 -13.42
C LEU A 220 7.87 1.47 -12.23
N LEU A 221 7.44 0.22 -12.46
CA LEU A 221 7.25 -0.73 -11.37
C LEU A 221 8.55 -1.01 -10.62
N GLN A 222 9.69 -1.05 -11.30
CA GLN A 222 11.01 -1.18 -10.68
C GLN A 222 11.36 0.04 -9.83
N ILE A 223 11.12 1.26 -10.33
CA ILE A 223 11.35 2.50 -9.57
C ILE A 223 10.48 2.57 -8.31
N LEU A 224 9.22 2.13 -8.40
CA LEU A 224 8.33 2.07 -7.23
C LEU A 224 8.76 1.00 -6.22
N GLU A 225 9.39 -0.09 -6.67
CA GLU A 225 9.99 -1.09 -5.79
C GLU A 225 11.20 -0.54 -5.05
N GLN A 226 12.10 0.13 -5.78
CA GLN A 226 13.23 0.85 -5.21
C GLN A 226 12.78 1.85 -4.14
N PHE A 227 11.75 2.65 -4.45
CA PHE A 227 11.18 3.56 -3.47
C PHE A 227 10.61 2.85 -2.24
N SER A 228 9.92 1.72 -2.45
CA SER A 228 9.43 0.89 -1.34
C SER A 228 10.56 0.32 -0.47
N CYS A 229 11.70 -0.04 -1.08
CA CYS A 229 12.91 -0.44 -0.38
C CYS A 229 13.45 0.69 0.49
N ILE A 230 13.57 1.92 -0.04
CA ILE A 230 14.01 3.08 0.76
C ILE A 230 13.11 3.30 1.97
N LEU A 231 11.78 3.23 1.80
CA LEU A 231 10.82 3.37 2.90
C LEU A 231 10.95 2.24 3.93
N PHE A 232 11.21 1.02 3.48
CA PHE A 232 11.50 -0.11 4.37
C PHE A 232 12.78 0.11 5.17
N LEU A 233 13.87 0.55 4.53
CA LEU A 233 15.12 0.87 5.21
C LEU A 233 14.91 1.96 6.26
N LYS A 234 14.14 3.00 5.95
CA LYS A 234 13.78 4.03 6.91
C LYS A 234 13.03 3.48 8.14
N ALA A 235 12.22 2.43 7.96
CA ALA A 235 11.45 1.82 9.04
C ALA A 235 12.25 0.82 9.87
N LYS A 236 13.11 0.02 9.21
CA LYS A 236 13.74 -1.18 9.82
C LYS A 236 15.26 -1.15 9.91
N HIS A 237 15.93 -0.39 9.05
CA HIS A 237 17.39 -0.29 8.96
C HIS A 237 17.81 1.19 8.89
N GLU A 238 17.43 1.96 9.92
CA GLU A 238 17.62 3.42 9.96
C GLU A 238 19.10 3.81 9.80
N GLU A 239 19.99 3.01 10.37
CA GLU A 239 21.43 3.15 10.21
C GLU A 239 21.90 3.05 8.75
N VAL A 240 21.32 2.15 7.95
CA VAL A 240 21.61 2.04 6.51
C VAL A 240 21.04 3.26 5.79
N PHE A 241 19.81 3.64 6.13
CA PHE A 241 19.15 4.80 5.56
C PHE A 241 19.95 6.10 5.76
N ILE A 242 20.52 6.30 6.95
CA ILE A 242 21.39 7.44 7.28
C ILE A 242 22.73 7.33 6.55
N LYS A 243 23.40 6.18 6.61
CA LYS A 243 24.72 5.95 6.01
C LYS A 243 24.76 6.28 4.51
N TYR A 244 23.70 5.93 3.79
CA TYR A 244 23.57 6.14 2.35
C TYR A 244 22.84 7.44 1.98
N ASN A 245 22.52 8.29 2.96
CA ASN A 245 21.83 9.57 2.75
C ASN A 245 20.56 9.46 1.87
N LEU A 246 19.76 8.42 2.12
CA LEU A 246 18.58 8.12 1.29
C LEU A 246 17.45 9.16 1.43
N ASN A 247 17.60 10.15 2.32
CA ASN A 247 16.73 11.33 2.38
C ASN A 247 16.72 12.12 1.06
N ASN A 248 17.87 12.21 0.37
CA ASN A 248 17.94 12.90 -0.91
C ASN A 248 17.20 12.12 -2.00
N GLU A 249 17.30 10.79 -2.00
CA GLU A 249 16.56 9.92 -2.91
C GLU A 249 15.03 10.08 -2.72
N ILE A 250 14.55 10.18 -1.48
CA ILE A 250 13.13 10.46 -1.20
C ILE A 250 12.70 11.82 -1.75
N LYS A 251 13.56 12.85 -1.65
CA LYS A 251 13.24 14.19 -2.18
C LYS A 251 13.09 14.17 -3.69
N ASN A 252 14.03 13.55 -4.40
CA ASN A 252 13.97 13.40 -5.87
C ASN A 252 12.70 12.63 -6.28
N MET A 253 12.34 11.60 -5.51
CA MET A 253 11.09 10.84 -5.72
C MET A 253 9.82 11.61 -5.37
N ASN A 254 9.90 12.73 -4.65
CA ASN A 254 8.75 13.62 -4.45
C ASN A 254 8.54 14.56 -5.64
N GLU A 255 9.61 14.98 -6.32
CA GLU A 255 9.54 15.75 -7.57
C GLU A 255 8.88 14.95 -8.70
N PHE A 256 9.00 13.62 -8.65
CA PHE A 256 8.27 12.68 -9.50
C PHE A 256 6.75 12.96 -9.59
N LYS A 257 6.15 13.47 -8.52
CA LYS A 257 4.69 13.73 -8.45
C LYS A 257 4.26 14.84 -9.39
N GLU A 258 5.17 15.77 -9.67
CA GLU A 258 4.93 16.96 -10.48
C GLU A 258 5.20 16.72 -11.96
N LYS A 259 5.79 15.57 -12.32
CA LYS A 259 6.10 15.22 -13.71
C LYS A 259 4.83 14.94 -14.52
N ALA A 260 4.90 15.27 -15.81
CA ALA A 260 3.87 14.90 -16.78
C ALA A 260 3.94 13.39 -17.07
N PHE A 261 2.78 12.75 -17.20
CA PHE A 261 2.68 11.33 -17.53
C PHE A 261 1.82 11.22 -18.78
N GLU A 262 2.26 10.37 -19.69
CA GLU A 262 1.57 10.16 -20.96
C GLU A 262 1.06 8.73 -21.02
N PHE A 263 -0.19 8.59 -21.45
CA PHE A 263 -0.76 7.29 -21.79
C PHE A 263 -0.27 6.93 -23.19
N GLN A 264 0.53 5.87 -23.30
CA GLN A 264 0.86 5.26 -24.58
C GLN A 264 -0.10 4.08 -24.76
N THR A 265 -1.13 4.26 -25.59
CA THR A 265 -2.30 3.35 -25.71
C THR A 265 -3.05 3.16 -24.37
N ILE A 266 -2.71 2.13 -23.60
CA ILE A 266 -3.34 1.77 -22.31
C ILE A 266 -2.33 1.89 -21.15
N PHE A 267 -1.02 1.91 -21.46
CA PHE A 267 0.06 1.93 -20.48
C PHE A 267 0.32 3.36 -20.02
N LEU A 268 0.38 3.57 -18.70
CA LEU A 268 0.89 4.81 -18.14
C LEU A 268 2.42 4.80 -18.23
N ASN A 269 2.97 5.74 -18.99
CA ASN A 269 4.40 5.97 -19.11
C ASN A 269 4.76 7.35 -18.53
N ILE A 270 6.01 7.52 -18.14
CA ILE A 270 6.58 8.83 -17.81
C ILE A 270 7.21 9.36 -19.09
N SER A 271 6.79 10.55 -19.51
CA SER A 271 7.35 11.18 -20.71
C SER A 271 8.79 11.65 -20.50
N ASP A 272 9.19 11.87 -19.23
CA ASP A 272 10.54 12.24 -18.82
C ASP A 272 11.45 11.01 -18.66
N THR A 273 12.04 10.55 -19.76
CA THR A 273 12.99 9.42 -19.76
C THR A 273 14.28 9.74 -18.99
N ASN A 274 14.66 11.01 -18.88
CA ASN A 274 15.88 11.44 -18.19
C ASN A 274 15.76 11.23 -16.68
N PHE A 275 14.59 11.54 -16.09
CA PHE A 275 14.32 11.25 -14.68
C PHE A 275 14.45 9.75 -14.36
N MET A 276 13.93 8.89 -15.24
CA MET A 276 14.02 7.44 -15.06
C MET A 276 15.47 6.96 -15.08
N GLU A 277 16.30 7.55 -15.93
CA GLU A 277 17.75 7.27 -15.97
C GLU A 277 18.47 7.78 -14.73
N GLU A 278 18.10 8.94 -14.19
CA GLU A 278 18.69 9.49 -12.96
C GLU A 278 18.44 8.60 -11.75
N VAL A 279 17.20 8.12 -11.58
CA VAL A 279 16.85 7.18 -10.51
C VAL A 279 17.61 5.86 -10.66
N GLU A 280 17.73 5.34 -11.88
CA GLU A 280 18.50 4.12 -12.16
C GLU A 280 20.02 4.30 -11.93
N ARG A 281 20.53 5.52 -12.08
CA ARG A 281 21.93 5.86 -11.79
C ARG A 281 22.23 6.01 -10.31
N SER A 282 21.23 5.95 -9.42
CA SER A 282 21.44 5.99 -7.97
C SER A 282 22.51 4.98 -7.55
N GLU A 283 23.58 5.48 -6.93
CA GLU A 283 24.73 4.69 -6.50
C GLU A 283 24.30 3.57 -5.54
N PHE A 284 23.38 3.87 -4.63
CA PHE A 284 22.83 2.90 -3.70
C PHE A 284 22.15 1.74 -4.43
N PHE A 285 21.28 2.02 -5.42
CA PHE A 285 20.57 0.96 -6.13
C PHE A 285 21.45 0.16 -7.07
N ASN A 286 22.50 0.75 -7.63
CA ASN A 286 23.49 0.01 -8.40
C ASN A 286 24.26 -0.98 -7.51
N ILE A 287 24.65 -0.57 -6.30
CA ILE A 287 25.27 -1.47 -5.31
C ILE A 287 24.26 -2.54 -4.86
N PHE A 288 23.03 -2.15 -4.52
CA PHE A 288 21.99 -3.03 -4.01
C PHE A 288 21.52 -4.07 -5.05
N LYS A 289 21.43 -3.68 -6.33
CA LYS A 289 21.08 -4.58 -7.44
C LYS A 289 22.16 -5.64 -7.66
N ASN A 290 23.43 -5.25 -7.61
CA ASN A 290 24.57 -6.15 -7.83
C ASN A 290 24.88 -7.06 -6.62
N THR A 291 24.31 -6.75 -5.46
CA THR A 291 24.45 -7.57 -4.26
C THR A 291 23.60 -8.85 -4.40
N LYS A 292 24.18 -10.05 -4.26
CA LYS A 292 23.43 -11.32 -4.30
C LYS A 292 22.65 -11.51 -3.00
N SER A 293 21.35 -11.83 -3.09
CA SER A 293 20.59 -12.22 -1.90
C SER A 293 21.05 -13.59 -1.39
N LYS A 294 21.17 -13.74 -0.08
CA LYS A 294 21.52 -15.01 0.56
C LYS A 294 20.27 -15.89 0.67
N LYS A 295 19.73 -16.36 -0.45
CA LYS A 295 18.86 -17.54 -0.40
C LYS A 295 19.72 -18.75 -0.05
N THR A 296 19.87 -19.03 1.24
CA THR A 296 20.21 -20.38 1.67
C THR A 296 19.12 -21.29 1.12
N LYS A 297 19.49 -22.20 0.21
CA LYS A 297 18.67 -23.37 -0.09
C LYS A 297 18.22 -23.92 1.27
N LYS A 298 16.91 -23.96 1.53
CA LYS A 298 16.40 -24.83 2.59
C LYS A 298 16.93 -26.22 2.25
N SER A 299 17.87 -26.69 3.06
CA SER A 299 18.26 -28.09 3.09
C SER A 299 17.08 -28.86 3.66
N ASP A 300 16.51 -29.69 2.78
CA ASP A 300 15.57 -30.81 2.96
C ASP A 300 14.23 -30.57 3.69
#